data_AF-A0A952UDQ5-F1
#
_entry.id   AF-A0A952UDQ5-F1
#
_cell.length_a   1.000
_cell.length_b   1.000
_cell.length_c   1.000
_cell.angle_alpha   90.00
_cell.angle_beta   90.00
_cell.angle_gamma   90.00
#
_symmetry.space_group_name_H-M   'P 1'
#
loop_
_entity.id
_entity.type
_entity.pdbx_description
1 polymer ?
#
loop_
_entity_poly.entity_id
_entity_poly.type
_entity_poly.pdbx_seq_one_letter_code
_entity_poly.pdbx_strand_id
1 'polypeptide(L)'
;MFPRPGAAMEATAIDDHVTTKLYSWYTVVSEWEPPGEGFEGICTECAESALADIVDVSAWPHHVMHLLVESLRTAISDVEYSYAEECFWDSEAAPEVAHRAVAAALSPYAADIHDVLEQCLSERVQDYLATQVAQVDLQFRRPAAP
;
A
#
# COMPACT_ATOMS: atom_id res chain seq x y z
N MET A 1 -9.88 31.45 13.03
CA MET A 1 -10.80 30.36 13.37
C MET A 1 -9.92 29.24 13.89
N PHE A 2 -9.89 29.02 15.22
CA PHE A 2 -9.06 27.97 15.80
C PHE A 2 -9.79 26.63 15.67
N PRO A 3 -9.11 25.54 15.29
CA PRO A 3 -9.73 24.22 15.25
C PRO A 3 -10.26 23.86 16.65
N ARG A 4 -11.41 23.18 16.72
CA ARG A 4 -11.91 22.63 17.99
C ARG A 4 -10.84 21.69 18.55
N PRO A 5 -10.58 21.69 19.86
CA PRO A 5 -9.58 20.81 20.48
C PRO A 5 -9.72 19.32 20.11
N GLY A 6 -10.94 18.84 19.82
CA GLY A 6 -11.21 17.48 19.34
C GLY A 6 -10.68 17.18 17.94
N ALA A 7 -10.80 18.13 17.01
CA ALA A 7 -10.37 17.94 15.61
C ALA A 7 -8.86 17.76 15.47
N ALA A 8 -8.07 18.37 16.37
CA ALA A 8 -6.62 18.18 16.40
C ALA A 8 -6.25 16.80 16.97
N MET A 9 -6.96 16.32 17.99
CA MET A 9 -6.77 14.98 18.57
C MET A 9 -7.17 13.87 17.61
N GLU A 10 -8.30 14.04 16.90
CA GLU A 10 -8.78 13.10 15.87
C GLU A 10 -7.76 12.99 14.71
N ALA A 11 -7.22 14.12 14.25
CA ALA A 11 -6.16 14.13 13.24
C ALA A 11 -4.90 13.38 13.71
N THR A 12 -4.46 13.56 14.96
CA THR A 12 -3.33 12.82 15.53
C THR A 12 -3.61 11.32 15.64
N ALA A 13 -4.82 10.92 16.04
CA ALA A 13 -5.15 9.50 16.17
C ALA A 13 -5.17 8.78 14.81
N ILE A 14 -5.69 9.44 13.77
CA ILE A 14 -5.68 8.89 12.40
C ILE A 14 -4.25 8.80 11.87
N ASP A 15 -3.43 9.84 12.10
CA ASP A 15 -2.01 9.86 11.74
C ASP A 15 -1.21 8.73 12.43
N ASP A 16 -1.38 8.55 13.74
CA ASP A 16 -0.76 7.47 14.51
C ASP A 16 -1.19 6.09 13.97
N HIS A 17 -2.46 5.95 13.60
CA HIS A 17 -2.99 4.70 13.07
C HIS A 17 -2.38 4.38 11.69
N VAL A 18 -2.36 5.34 10.76
CA VAL A 18 -1.73 5.19 9.45
C VAL A 18 -0.24 4.91 9.58
N THR A 19 0.47 5.66 10.43
CA THR A 19 1.89 5.50 10.69
C THR A 19 2.21 4.10 11.23
N THR A 20 1.38 3.56 12.12
CA THR A 20 1.54 2.19 12.64
C THR A 20 1.43 1.15 11.51
N LYS A 21 0.45 1.29 10.61
CA LYS A 21 0.31 0.41 9.45
C LYS A 21 1.52 0.50 8.52
N LEU A 22 2.02 1.73 8.28
CA LEU A 22 3.22 1.96 7.46
C LEU A 22 4.46 1.29 8.05
N TYR A 23 4.72 1.41 9.37
CA TYR A 23 5.87 0.76 9.99
C TYR A 23 5.82 -0.77 9.89
N SER A 24 4.64 -1.37 10.08
CA SER A 24 4.46 -2.81 9.86
C SER A 24 4.76 -3.18 8.40
N TRP A 25 4.27 -2.37 7.45
CA TRP A 25 4.52 -2.59 6.03
C TRP A 25 6.00 -2.43 5.65
N TYR A 26 6.70 -1.40 6.15
CA TYR A 26 8.13 -1.22 5.91
C TYR A 26 8.96 -2.42 6.37
N THR A 27 8.59 -3.03 7.50
CA THR A 27 9.22 -4.27 7.98
C THR A 27 9.06 -5.39 6.94
N VAL A 28 7.81 -5.63 6.48
CA VAL A 28 7.52 -6.66 5.47
C VAL A 28 8.27 -6.41 4.16
N VAL A 29 8.31 -5.16 3.69
CA VAL A 29 9.04 -4.78 2.47
C VAL A 29 10.52 -5.09 2.60
N SER A 30 11.13 -4.77 3.75
CA SER A 30 12.56 -5.00 3.98
C SER A 30 12.95 -6.48 3.97
N GLU A 31 12.02 -7.36 4.34
CA GLU A 31 12.19 -8.82 4.43
C GLU A 31 11.70 -9.57 3.19
N TRP A 32 11.08 -8.87 2.23
CA TRP A 32 10.49 -9.50 1.06
C TRP A 32 11.54 -10.13 0.13
N GLU A 33 11.29 -11.37 -0.30
CA GLU A 33 12.10 -12.09 -1.29
C GLU A 33 11.24 -12.56 -2.48
N PRO A 34 11.77 -12.48 -3.72
CA PRO A 34 11.09 -13.03 -4.90
C PRO A 34 11.10 -14.57 -4.90
N PRO A 35 10.13 -15.24 -5.57
CA PRO A 35 9.11 -14.68 -6.46
C PRO A 35 7.96 -13.98 -5.72
N GLY A 36 7.87 -14.08 -4.39
CA GLY A 36 6.68 -13.70 -3.64
C GLY A 36 5.43 -14.50 -4.06
N GLU A 37 4.33 -14.33 -3.32
CA GLU A 37 3.02 -14.75 -3.81
C GLU A 37 2.48 -13.69 -4.79
N GLY A 38 1.89 -14.09 -5.93
CA GLY A 38 1.16 -13.16 -6.80
C GLY A 38 1.97 -12.02 -7.42
N PHE A 39 3.18 -12.28 -7.93
CA PHE A 39 4.06 -11.29 -8.58
C PHE A 39 3.41 -10.59 -9.80
N GLU A 40 2.44 -11.23 -10.47
CA GLU A 40 1.91 -10.77 -11.76
C GLU A 40 0.56 -10.05 -11.64
N GLY A 41 0.49 -8.86 -12.23
CA GLY A 41 -0.72 -8.09 -12.43
C GLY A 41 -1.05 -7.11 -11.30
N ILE A 42 -2.10 -6.32 -11.52
CA ILE A 42 -2.67 -5.40 -10.53
C ILE A 42 -4.14 -5.76 -10.35
N CYS A 43 -4.59 -5.91 -9.10
CA CYS A 43 -6.02 -6.10 -8.83
C CYS A 43 -6.76 -4.75 -8.80
N THR A 44 -8.07 -4.77 -9.06
CA THR A 44 -8.92 -3.57 -9.03
C THR A 44 -8.81 -2.82 -7.70
N GLU A 45 -8.70 -3.55 -6.58
CA GLU A 45 -8.62 -2.94 -5.26
C GLU A 45 -7.33 -2.13 -5.07
N CYS A 46 -6.19 -2.60 -5.59
CA CYS A 46 -4.95 -1.85 -5.57
C CYS A 46 -5.03 -0.62 -6.48
N ALA A 47 -5.62 -0.77 -7.68
CA ALA A 47 -5.75 0.30 -8.66
C ALA A 47 -6.67 1.45 -8.22
N GLU A 48 -7.69 1.15 -7.41
CA GLU A 48 -8.67 2.12 -6.91
C GLU A 48 -8.35 2.59 -5.47
N SER A 49 -7.23 2.16 -4.90
CA SER A 49 -6.86 2.49 -3.52
C SER A 49 -6.28 3.91 -3.37
N ALA A 50 -6.36 4.47 -2.16
CA ALA A 50 -5.66 5.70 -1.80
C ALA A 50 -4.13 5.64 -1.99
N LEU A 51 -3.55 4.43 -2.08
CA LEU A 51 -2.12 4.24 -2.37
C LEU A 51 -1.79 4.48 -3.84
N ALA A 52 -2.72 4.18 -4.76
CA ALA A 52 -2.53 4.39 -6.19
C ALA A 52 -2.46 5.88 -6.59
N ASP A 53 -3.00 6.76 -5.75
CA ASP A 53 -2.84 8.22 -5.91
C ASP A 53 -1.43 8.71 -5.56
N ILE A 54 -0.61 7.88 -4.90
CA ILE A 54 0.68 8.25 -4.32
C ILE A 54 1.85 7.60 -5.06
N VAL A 55 1.71 6.33 -5.43
CA VAL A 55 2.75 5.55 -6.13
C VAL A 55 2.15 4.77 -7.29
N ASP A 56 2.95 4.52 -8.32
CA ASP A 56 2.59 3.59 -9.38
C ASP A 56 2.60 2.16 -8.84
N VAL A 57 1.46 1.73 -8.31
CA VAL A 57 1.22 0.39 -7.78
C VAL A 57 1.47 -0.73 -8.79
N SER A 58 1.51 -0.44 -10.09
CA SER A 58 1.80 -1.44 -11.13
C SER A 58 3.30 -1.67 -11.37
N ALA A 59 4.15 -0.78 -10.87
CA ALA A 59 5.60 -0.86 -11.00
C ALA A 59 6.26 -1.78 -9.95
N TRP A 60 5.51 -2.19 -8.93
CA TRP A 60 6.03 -2.89 -7.75
C TRP A 60 5.37 -4.27 -7.57
N PRO A 61 6.01 -5.20 -6.83
CA PRO A 61 5.42 -6.51 -6.57
C PRO A 61 4.01 -6.40 -5.97
N HIS A 62 3.02 -6.96 -6.67
CA HIS A 62 1.62 -6.74 -6.33
C HIS A 62 1.26 -7.16 -4.90
N HIS A 63 1.76 -8.29 -4.42
CA HIS A 63 1.54 -8.72 -3.04
C HIS A 63 2.03 -7.70 -2.01
N VAL A 64 3.18 -7.05 -2.25
CA VAL A 64 3.69 -6.01 -1.35
C VAL A 64 2.75 -4.80 -1.33
N MET A 65 2.27 -4.37 -2.49
CA MET A 65 1.33 -3.26 -2.59
C MET A 65 -0.03 -3.62 -1.94
N HIS A 66 -0.51 -4.84 -2.18
CA HIS A 66 -1.79 -5.33 -1.68
C HIS A 66 -1.84 -5.35 -0.15
N LEU A 67 -0.75 -5.76 0.52
CA LEU A 67 -0.67 -5.76 1.98
C LEU A 67 -0.84 -4.36 2.59
N LEU A 68 -0.28 -3.32 1.95
CA LEU A 68 -0.49 -1.94 2.40
C LEU A 68 -1.93 -1.50 2.15
N VAL A 69 -2.49 -1.82 0.98
CA VAL A 69 -3.88 -1.51 0.63
C VAL A 69 -4.86 -2.13 1.62
N GLU A 70 -4.72 -3.41 1.97
CA GLU A 70 -5.55 -4.08 2.98
C GLU A 70 -5.42 -3.43 4.37
N SER A 71 -4.19 -3.05 4.74
CA SER A 71 -3.91 -2.37 6.00
C SER A 71 -4.58 -0.99 6.07
N LEU A 72 -4.56 -0.23 4.97
CA LEU A 72 -5.22 1.06 4.85
C LEU A 72 -6.74 0.92 4.79
N ARG A 73 -7.29 -0.14 4.18
CA ARG A 73 -8.74 -0.42 4.22
C ARG A 73 -9.23 -0.70 5.64
N THR A 74 -8.42 -1.39 6.44
CA THR A 74 -8.72 -1.57 7.86
C THR A 74 -8.75 -0.22 8.58
N ALA A 75 -7.76 0.65 8.33
CA ALA A 75 -7.74 2.01 8.88
C ALA A 75 -8.96 2.84 8.48
N ILE A 76 -9.37 2.78 7.21
CA ILE A 76 -10.56 3.46 6.71
C ILE A 76 -11.80 2.94 7.43
N SER A 77 -11.93 1.62 7.59
CA SER A 77 -13.08 0.99 8.25
C SER A 77 -13.16 1.39 9.73
N ASP A 78 -12.03 1.46 10.43
CA ASP A 78 -11.95 1.88 11.83
C ASP A 78 -12.36 3.36 11.99
N VAL A 79 -11.91 4.23 11.08
CA VAL A 79 -12.29 5.66 11.08
C VAL A 79 -13.76 5.84 10.71
N GLU A 80 -14.27 5.09 9.73
CA GLU A 80 -15.68 5.11 9.33
C GLU A 80 -16.57 4.72 10.51
N TYR A 81 -16.24 3.62 11.19
CA TYR A 81 -16.98 3.15 12.35
C TYR A 81 -16.99 4.20 13.47
N SER A 82 -15.82 4.75 13.81
CA SER A 82 -15.70 5.80 14.82
C SER A 82 -16.50 7.05 14.47
N TYR A 83 -16.46 7.48 13.19
CA TYR A 83 -17.23 8.64 12.73
C TYR A 83 -18.74 8.37 12.80
N ALA A 84 -19.19 7.18 12.39
CA ALA A 84 -20.60 6.82 12.43
C ALA A 84 -21.15 6.75 13.87
N GLU A 85 -20.33 6.33 14.84
CA GLU A 85 -20.71 6.34 16.27
C GLU A 85 -20.83 7.75 16.83
N GLU A 86 -19.88 8.64 16.52
CA GLU A 86 -19.86 10.01 17.06
C GLU A 86 -20.81 10.96 16.34
N CYS A 87 -20.96 10.79 15.03
CA CYS A 87 -21.75 11.61 14.12
C CYS A 87 -22.92 10.81 13.52
N PHE A 88 -23.69 10.11 14.36
CA PHE A 88 -24.81 9.24 13.93
C PHE A 88 -25.87 9.94 13.06
N TRP A 89 -25.94 11.28 13.08
CA TRP A 89 -26.84 12.08 12.24
C TRP A 89 -26.33 12.30 10.81
N ASP A 90 -25.09 11.92 10.51
CA ASP A 90 -24.42 12.10 9.21
C ASP A 90 -23.66 10.81 8.79
N SER A 91 -24.20 9.65 9.16
CA SER A 91 -23.55 8.36 8.90
C SER A 91 -23.37 8.04 7.42
N GLU A 92 -24.20 8.61 6.53
CA GLU A 92 -24.06 8.46 5.08
C GLU A 92 -22.75 9.07 4.54
N ALA A 93 -22.19 10.07 5.22
CA ALA A 93 -20.92 10.69 4.83
C ALA A 93 -19.70 9.94 5.39
N ALA A 94 -19.88 8.99 6.31
CA ALA A 94 -18.79 8.32 7.03
C ALA A 94 -17.75 7.67 6.10
N PRO A 95 -18.12 6.94 5.03
CA PRO A 95 -17.15 6.31 4.13
C PRO A 95 -16.26 7.35 3.41
N GLU A 96 -16.86 8.43 2.91
CA GLU A 96 -16.14 9.49 2.19
C GLU A 96 -15.23 10.28 3.14
N VAL A 97 -15.68 10.56 4.36
CA VAL A 97 -14.88 11.24 5.40
C VAL A 97 -13.70 10.38 5.80
N ALA A 98 -13.92 9.10 6.09
CA ALA A 98 -12.86 8.17 6.48
C ALA A 98 -11.80 8.00 5.38
N HIS A 99 -12.23 7.83 4.13
CA HIS A 99 -11.32 7.73 2.99
C HIS A 99 -10.44 8.99 2.86
N ARG A 100 -11.05 10.19 2.89
CA ARG A 100 -10.30 11.45 2.81
C ARG A 100 -9.35 11.64 3.98
N ALA A 101 -9.76 11.27 5.18
CA ALA A 101 -8.96 11.44 6.38
C ALA A 101 -7.71 10.55 6.35
N VAL A 102 -7.87 9.27 5.98
CA VAL A 102 -6.74 8.34 5.83
C VAL A 102 -5.83 8.76 4.68
N ALA A 103 -6.38 9.18 3.52
CA ALA A 103 -5.57 9.67 2.41
C ALA A 103 -4.76 10.92 2.78
N ALA A 104 -5.37 11.86 3.52
CA ALA A 104 -4.68 13.05 4.01
C ALA A 104 -3.56 12.72 5.01
N ALA A 105 -3.77 11.74 5.88
CA ALA A 105 -2.74 11.26 6.81
C ALA A 105 -1.63 10.46 6.11
N LEU A 106 -1.93 9.78 5.00
CA LEU A 106 -0.95 9.01 4.22
C LEU A 106 -0.06 9.91 3.36
N SER A 107 -0.60 11.01 2.83
CA SER A 107 0.09 11.88 1.87
C SER A 107 1.50 12.37 2.29
N PRO A 108 1.76 12.75 3.55
CA PRO A 108 3.10 13.16 3.99
C PRO A 108 4.18 12.07 3.84
N TYR A 109 3.77 10.80 3.82
CA TYR A 109 4.67 9.64 3.76
C TYR A 109 4.96 9.17 2.32
N ALA A 110 4.46 9.87 1.30
CA ALA A 110 4.63 9.52 -0.10
C ALA A 110 6.10 9.28 -0.49
N ALA A 111 6.99 10.18 -0.05
CA ALA A 111 8.42 10.08 -0.31
C ALA A 111 9.03 8.85 0.39
N ASP A 112 8.69 8.63 1.65
CA ASP A 112 9.20 7.49 2.44
C ASP A 112 8.77 6.14 1.83
N ILE A 113 7.51 6.04 1.39
CA ILE A 113 6.99 4.86 0.69
C ILE A 113 7.80 4.58 -0.58
N HIS A 114 8.02 5.61 -1.39
CA HIS A 114 8.81 5.49 -2.62
C HIS A 114 10.26 5.08 -2.32
N ASP A 115 10.89 5.71 -1.34
CA ASP A 115 12.27 5.43 -0.95
C ASP A 115 12.45 4.00 -0.44
N VAL A 116 11.50 3.50 0.36
CA VAL A 116 11.52 2.11 0.86
C VAL A 116 11.36 1.11 -0.29
N LEU A 117 10.44 1.35 -1.23
CA LEU A 117 10.27 0.50 -2.40
C LEU A 117 11.54 0.44 -3.24
N GLU A 118 12.13 1.59 -3.55
CA GLU A 118 13.36 1.67 -4.32
C GLU A 118 14.54 1.00 -3.61
N GLN A 119 14.78 1.35 -2.35
CA GLN A 119 15.96 0.88 -1.62
C GLN A 119 15.87 -0.60 -1.24
N CYS A 120 14.67 -1.12 -0.97
CA CYS A 120 14.52 -2.50 -0.52
C CYS A 120 14.19 -3.48 -1.65
N LEU A 121 13.48 -3.05 -2.70
CA LEU A 121 12.94 -3.97 -3.71
C LEU A 121 13.60 -3.88 -5.07
N SER A 122 14.06 -2.70 -5.52
CA SER A 122 14.50 -2.52 -6.91
C SER A 122 15.57 -3.52 -7.35
N GLU A 123 16.64 -3.70 -6.56
CA GLU A 123 17.70 -4.66 -6.87
C GLU A 123 17.20 -6.11 -6.87
N ARG A 124 16.41 -6.50 -5.84
CA ARG A 124 15.88 -7.86 -5.70
C ARG A 124 14.95 -8.24 -6.86
N VAL A 125 14.10 -7.29 -7.28
CA VAL A 125 13.19 -7.47 -8.43
C VAL A 125 13.99 -7.59 -9.73
N GLN A 126 15.00 -6.74 -9.93
CA GLN A 126 15.85 -6.78 -11.13
C GLN A 126 16.62 -8.11 -11.24
N ASP A 127 17.22 -8.58 -10.14
CA ASP A 127 17.94 -9.85 -10.09
C ASP A 127 17.03 -11.05 -10.38
N TYR A 128 15.82 -11.04 -9.84
CA TYR A 128 14.82 -12.05 -10.11
C TYR A 128 14.40 -12.06 -11.58
N LEU A 129 14.05 -10.89 -12.14
CA LEU A 129 13.65 -10.77 -13.53
C LEU A 129 14.79 -11.20 -14.48
N ALA A 130 16.04 -10.83 -14.19
CA ALA A 130 17.21 -11.27 -14.95
C ALA A 130 17.37 -12.79 -14.93
N THR A 131 17.16 -13.41 -13.76
CA THR A 131 17.19 -14.87 -13.61
C THR A 131 16.08 -15.54 -14.43
N GLN A 132 14.86 -15.00 -14.39
CA GLN A 132 13.73 -15.54 -15.16
C GLN A 132 13.96 -15.43 -16.68
N VAL A 133 14.47 -14.29 -17.16
CA VAL A 133 14.83 -14.11 -18.58
C VAL A 133 15.89 -15.12 -19.01
N ALA A 134 16.94 -15.33 -18.20
CA ALA A 134 17.97 -16.31 -18.49
C ALA A 134 17.42 -17.75 -18.54
N GLN A 135 16.52 -18.10 -17.62
CA GLN A 135 15.87 -19.41 -17.62
C GLN A 135 14.99 -19.63 -18.85
N VAL A 136 14.24 -18.62 -19.26
CA VAL A 136 13.39 -18.66 -20.47
C VAL A 136 14.26 -18.78 -21.73
N ASP A 137 15.34 -18.01 -21.85
CA ASP A 137 16.27 -18.10 -22.99
C ASP A 137 16.92 -19.49 -23.07
N LEU A 138 17.29 -20.09 -21.93
CA LEU A 138 17.79 -21.48 -21.88
C LEU A 138 16.75 -22.51 -22.32
N GLN A 139 15.46 -22.31 -22.02
CA GLN A 139 14.38 -23.18 -22.49
C GLN A 139 14.20 -23.09 -24.00
N PHE A 140 14.27 -21.90 -24.59
CA PHE A 140 14.16 -21.71 -26.04
C PHE A 140 15.40 -22.16 -26.82
N ARG A 141 16.58 -22.15 -26.20
CA ARG A 141 17.84 -22.62 -26.82
C ARG A 141 18.06 -24.13 -26.75
N ARG A 142 17.21 -24.88 -26.03
CA ARG A 142 17.35 -26.34 -25.91
C ARG A 142 17.02 -26.98 -27.27
N PRO A 143 17.98 -27.64 -27.96
CA PRO A 143 17.70 -28.27 -29.24
C PRO A 143 16.66 -29.39 -29.03
N ALA A 144 15.71 -29.50 -29.97
CA ALA A 144 14.80 -30.63 -30.01
C ALA A 144 15.62 -31.93 -30.00
N ALA A 145 15.46 -32.72 -28.94
CA ALA A 145 16.17 -33.99 -28.82
C ALA A 145 15.79 -34.90 -30.02
N PRO A 146 16.77 -35.55 -30.68
CA PRO A 146 16.50 -36.48 -31.76
C PRO A 146 15.82 -37.77 -31.29
#